data_AF-A0A8S3K3C3-F1
#
_entry.id   AF-A0A8S3K3C3-F1
#
_cell.length_a   1.000
_cell.length_b   1.000
_cell.length_c   1.000
_cell.angle_alpha   90.00
_cell.angle_beta   90.00
_cell.angle_gamma   90.00
#
_symmetry.space_group_name_H-M   'P 1'
#
loop_
_entity.id
_entity.type
_entity.pdbx_description
1 polymer ?
#
loop_
_entity_poly.entity_id
_entity_poly.type
_entity_poly.pdbx_seq_one_letter_code
_entity_poly.pdbx_strand_id
1 'polypeptide(L)'
;SIEKLYDTITQKIESLTKIKFAAYRVACKLRVVQKHLKLTFVDYNVLVRAFNSHELQFGVDTKTISIDDARKVLIAIYELISTYHFNESSLEDTVETLLKFLYEILDV
;
A
#
# COMPACT_ATOMS: atom_id res chain seq x y z
N SER A 1 11.01 7.64 -10.17
CA SER A 1 10.62 8.97 -9.66
C SER A 1 9.20 8.88 -9.17
N ILE A 2 9.05 8.91 -7.84
CA ILE A 2 7.81 8.77 -7.08
C ILE A 2 6.66 9.60 -7.66
N GLU A 3 6.93 10.86 -8.06
CA GLU A 3 5.93 11.76 -8.65
C GLU A 3 5.28 11.18 -9.92
N LYS A 4 6.06 10.56 -10.82
CA LYS A 4 5.53 9.96 -12.05
C LYS A 4 4.58 8.80 -11.75
N LEU A 5 4.85 8.02 -10.71
CA LEU A 5 3.98 6.90 -10.31
C LEU A 5 2.67 7.43 -9.74
N TYR A 6 2.74 8.45 -8.87
CA TYR A 6 1.57 9.09 -8.29
C TYR A 6 0.70 9.75 -9.37
N ASP A 7 1.29 10.50 -10.30
CA ASP A 7 0.57 11.12 -11.43
C ASP A 7 -0.13 10.08 -12.30
N THR A 8 0.54 8.96 -12.57
CA THR A 8 -0.03 7.85 -13.35
C THR A 8 -1.26 7.23 -12.66
N ILE A 9 -1.23 7.12 -11.33
CA ILE A 9 -2.35 6.62 -10.54
C ILE A 9 -3.52 7.60 -10.61
N THR A 10 -3.26 8.89 -10.41
CA THR A 10 -4.27 9.96 -10.45
C THR A 10 -4.98 10.02 -11.80
N GLN A 11 -4.22 10.03 -12.91
CA GLN A 11 -4.79 10.03 -14.26
C GLN A 11 -5.70 8.81 -14.51
N LYS A 12 -5.28 7.62 -14.04
CA LYS A 12 -6.11 6.40 -14.15
C LYS A 12 -7.37 6.49 -13.30
N ILE A 13 -7.29 7.03 -12.09
CA ILE A 13 -8.43 7.24 -11.21
C ILE A 13 -9.45 8.20 -11.83
N GLU A 14 -8.99 9.30 -12.43
CA GLU A 14 -9.85 10.29 -13.08
C GLU A 14 -10.61 9.68 -14.26
N SER A 15 -9.95 8.83 -15.05
CA SER A 15 -10.57 8.14 -16.19
C SER A 15 -11.76 7.26 -15.80
N LEU A 16 -11.78 6.76 -14.55
CA LEU A 16 -12.83 5.89 -14.01
C LEU A 16 -14.07 6.66 -13.53
N THR A 17 -14.04 8.00 -13.55
CA THR A 17 -15.19 8.83 -13.15
C THR A 17 -16.40 8.64 -14.06
N LYS A 18 -16.19 8.13 -15.27
CA LYS A 18 -17.24 7.80 -16.26
C LYS A 18 -18.14 6.62 -15.83
N ILE A 19 -17.78 5.86 -14.80
CA ILE A 19 -18.58 4.73 -14.31
C ILE A 19 -19.81 5.26 -13.56
N LYS A 20 -21.02 4.88 -14.00
CA LYS A 20 -22.30 5.34 -13.44
C LYS A 20 -22.50 4.92 -11.98
N PHE A 21 -22.23 3.64 -11.66
CA PHE A 21 -22.43 3.10 -10.32
C PHE A 21 -21.31 3.54 -9.37
N ALA A 22 -21.68 4.24 -8.29
CA ALA A 22 -20.72 4.77 -7.33
C ALA A 22 -19.88 3.66 -6.66
N ALA A 23 -20.50 2.56 -6.23
CA ALA A 23 -19.80 1.45 -5.61
C ALA A 23 -18.76 0.80 -6.54
N TYR A 24 -19.14 0.53 -7.81
CA TYR A 24 -18.21 -0.01 -8.81
C TYR A 24 -17.10 0.98 -9.14
N ARG A 25 -17.42 2.28 -9.23
CA ARG A 25 -16.42 3.33 -9.47
C ARG A 25 -15.36 3.34 -8.36
N VAL A 26 -15.77 3.27 -7.10
CA VAL A 26 -14.86 3.21 -5.96
C VAL A 26 -14.06 1.91 -5.98
N ALA A 27 -14.70 0.76 -6.21
CA ALA A 27 -14.01 -0.53 -6.29
C ALA A 27 -12.96 -0.56 -7.41
N CYS A 28 -13.27 0.00 -8.59
CA CYS A 28 -12.31 0.10 -9.69
C CYS A 28 -11.15 1.05 -9.35
N LYS A 29 -11.42 2.19 -8.71
CA LYS A 29 -10.38 3.11 -8.24
C LYS A 29 -9.45 2.43 -7.23
N LEU A 30 -10.03 1.74 -6.24
CA LEU A 30 -9.28 0.98 -5.24
C LEU A 30 -8.46 -0.15 -5.88
N ARG A 31 -9.01 -0.84 -6.88
CA ARG A 31 -8.30 -1.90 -7.62
C ARG A 31 -7.11 -1.35 -8.41
N VAL A 32 -7.22 -0.16 -8.98
CA VAL A 32 -6.09 0.52 -9.65
C VAL A 32 -4.98 0.80 -8.63
N VAL A 33 -5.32 1.40 -7.49
CA VAL A 33 -4.36 1.68 -6.41
C VAL A 33 -3.70 0.38 -5.92
N GLN A 34 -4.49 -0.66 -5.62
CA GLN A 34 -4.00 -1.96 -5.17
C GLN A 34 -3.04 -2.64 -6.16
N LYS A 35 -3.27 -2.49 -7.48
CA LYS A 35 -2.38 -3.03 -8.51
C LYS A 35 -1.08 -2.24 -8.65
N HIS A 36 -1.14 -0.91 -8.54
CA HIS A 36 0.05 -0.07 -8.66
C HIS A 36 0.94 -0.16 -7.42
N LEU A 37 0.33 -0.22 -6.24
CA LEU A 37 1.01 -0.46 -4.98
C LEU A 37 1.40 -1.93 -4.77
N LYS A 38 1.13 -2.82 -5.74
CA LYS A 38 1.49 -4.24 -5.68
C LYS A 38 0.91 -5.01 -4.48
N LEU A 39 -0.05 -4.41 -3.77
CA LEU A 39 -0.86 -5.04 -2.71
C LEU A 39 -1.67 -6.23 -3.20
N THR A 40 -1.74 -6.46 -4.50
CA THR A 40 -2.37 -7.65 -5.09
C THR A 40 -1.57 -8.94 -4.81
N PHE A 41 -0.26 -8.83 -4.56
CA PHE A 41 0.62 -9.96 -4.27
C PHE A 41 0.78 -10.23 -2.77
N VAL A 42 0.23 -9.35 -1.94
CA VAL A 42 0.28 -9.48 -0.48
C VAL A 42 -0.77 -10.52 -0.07
N ASP A 43 -0.32 -11.71 0.32
CA ASP A 43 -1.18 -12.70 0.96
C ASP A 43 -1.39 -12.36 2.45
N TYR A 44 -2.54 -12.76 2.99
CA TYR A 44 -2.88 -12.64 4.41
C TYR A 44 -1.80 -13.25 5.32
N ASN A 45 -1.23 -14.40 4.92
CA ASN A 45 -0.18 -15.05 5.68
C ASN A 45 1.10 -14.20 5.79
N VAL A 46 1.43 -13.45 4.73
CA VAL A 46 2.58 -12.53 4.71
C VAL A 46 2.31 -11.35 5.64
N LEU A 47 1.10 -10.81 5.63
CA LEU A 47 0.69 -9.75 6.56
C LEU A 47 0.80 -10.21 8.01
N VAL A 48 0.20 -11.34 8.38
CA VAL A 48 0.24 -11.83 9.77
C VAL A 48 1.68 -12.01 10.25
N ARG A 49 2.57 -12.55 9.41
CA ARG A 49 3.99 -12.69 9.76
C ARG A 49 4.66 -11.33 9.96
N ALA A 50 4.50 -10.39 9.02
CA ALA A 50 5.12 -9.09 9.12
C ALA A 50 4.63 -8.29 10.34
N PHE A 51 3.33 -8.33 10.63
CA PHE A 51 2.74 -7.67 11.80
C PHE A 51 3.20 -8.31 13.12
N ASN A 52 3.24 -9.65 13.20
CA ASN A 52 3.74 -10.35 14.38
C ASN A 52 5.22 -10.07 14.65
N SER A 53 6.05 -10.00 13.59
CA SER A 53 7.47 -9.68 13.71
C SER A 53 7.74 -8.26 14.22
N HIS A 54 6.78 -7.34 14.06
CA HIS A 54 6.89 -5.95 14.52
C HIS A 54 6.08 -5.67 15.80
N GLU A 55 5.66 -6.72 16.51
CA GLU A 55 4.83 -6.62 17.73
C GLU A 55 3.51 -5.85 17.54
N LEU A 56 3.03 -5.73 16.31
CA LEU A 56 1.74 -5.10 15.96
C LEU A 56 0.61 -6.12 16.06
N GLN A 57 0.53 -6.82 17.19
CA GLN A 57 -0.46 -7.86 17.40
C GLN A 57 -1.87 -7.26 17.53
N PHE A 58 -2.81 -7.85 16.80
CA PHE A 58 -4.25 -7.55 16.93
C PHE A 58 -4.69 -7.77 18.39
N GLY A 59 -5.25 -6.73 19.02
CA GLY A 59 -5.82 -6.80 20.37
C GLY A 59 -5.11 -5.96 21.44
N VAL A 60 -4.01 -5.27 21.11
CA VAL A 60 -3.34 -4.29 22.00
C VAL A 60 -3.47 -2.89 21.39
N ASP A 61 -4.72 -2.41 21.26
CA ASP A 61 -5.12 -1.18 20.54
C ASP A 61 -4.70 0.14 21.25
N THR A 62 -3.44 0.27 21.68
CA THR A 62 -2.94 1.50 22.31
C THR A 62 -1.56 1.96 21.84
N LYS A 63 -0.85 1.19 21.01
CA LYS A 63 0.42 1.68 20.42
C LYS A 63 0.11 2.45 19.14
N THR A 64 0.16 3.79 19.24
CA THR A 64 0.35 4.64 18.07
C THR A 64 1.60 4.17 17.33
N ILE A 65 1.42 3.74 16.08
CA ILE A 65 2.54 3.31 15.23
C ILE A 65 3.24 4.57 14.75
N SER A 66 4.54 4.69 15.03
CA SER A 66 5.36 5.75 14.44
C SER A 66 5.49 5.52 12.93
N ILE A 67 5.65 6.61 12.20
CA ILE A 67 5.89 6.63 10.77
C ILE A 67 7.06 5.72 10.38
N ASP A 68 8.14 5.77 11.16
CA ASP A 68 9.33 4.98 10.91
C ASP A 68 9.07 3.49 11.15
N ASP A 69 8.19 3.14 12.09
CA ASP A 69 7.80 1.77 12.36
C ASP A 69 6.86 1.25 11.27
N ALA A 70 5.93 2.09 10.79
CA ALA A 70 5.11 1.77 9.62
C ALA A 70 5.98 1.54 8.38
N ARG A 71 6.99 2.38 8.14
CA ARG A 71 7.94 2.18 7.03
C ARG A 71 8.66 0.84 7.15
N LYS A 72 9.18 0.48 8.33
CA LYS A 72 9.87 -0.81 8.55
C LYS A 72 8.95 -2.01 8.29
N VAL A 73 7.71 -1.96 8.77
CA VAL A 73 6.71 -3.02 8.54
C VAL A 73 6.42 -3.16 7.05
N LEU A 74 6.21 -2.05 6.35
CA LEU A 74 5.96 -2.06 4.91
C LEU A 74 7.15 -2.63 4.14
N ILE A 75 8.38 -2.20 4.46
CA ILE A 75 9.60 -2.77 3.86
C ILE A 75 9.63 -4.29 4.08
N ALA A 76 9.40 -4.77 5.30
CA ALA A 76 9.38 -6.21 5.58
C ALA A 76 8.30 -6.97 4.79
N ILE A 77 7.10 -6.38 4.62
CA ILE A 77 6.04 -6.97 3.78
C ILE A 77 6.51 -7.07 2.33
N TYR A 78 7.09 -6.00 1.79
CA TYR A 78 7.52 -5.97 0.40
C TYR A 78 8.77 -6.81 0.15
N GLU A 79 9.69 -6.94 1.11
CA GLU A 79 10.86 -7.83 1.02
C GLU A 79 10.43 -9.30 0.94
N LEU A 80 9.41 -9.70 1.70
CA LEU A 80 8.84 -11.05 1.63
C LEU A 80 8.18 -11.34 0.26
N ILE A 81 7.78 -10.30 -0.47
CA ILE A 81 7.15 -10.38 -1.78
C ILE A 81 8.18 -10.21 -2.91
N SER A 82 9.22 -9.41 -2.70
CA SER A 82 10.25 -9.06 -3.69
C SER A 82 11.06 -10.26 -4.12
N THR A 83 11.22 -11.24 -3.23
CA THR A 83 11.90 -12.52 -3.51
C THR A 83 11.31 -13.24 -4.73
N TYR A 84 10.07 -12.95 -5.11
CA TYR A 84 9.38 -13.63 -6.20
C TYR A 84 9.12 -12.77 -7.45
N HIS A 85 9.09 -11.43 -7.35
CA HIS A 85 8.45 -10.62 -8.40
C HIS A 85 9.00 -9.20 -8.68
N PHE A 86 10.09 -8.72 -8.05
CA PHE A 86 10.46 -7.28 -8.12
C PHE A 86 11.94 -6.95 -8.34
N ASN A 87 12.18 -5.79 -8.97
CA ASN A 87 13.46 -5.08 -8.97
C ASN A 87 13.54 -4.17 -7.73
N GLU A 88 14.66 -4.19 -6.99
CA GLU A 88 14.86 -3.46 -5.72
C GLU A 88 14.53 -1.96 -5.80
N SER A 89 14.91 -1.27 -6.89
CA SER A 89 14.66 0.16 -7.06
C SER A 89 13.18 0.54 -7.19
N SER A 90 12.31 -0.38 -7.60
CA SER A 90 10.86 -0.14 -7.67
C SER A 90 10.18 -0.31 -6.32
N LEU A 91 10.83 -1.00 -5.38
CA LEU A 91 10.26 -1.36 -4.09
C LEU A 91 10.22 -0.14 -3.17
N GLU A 92 11.32 0.61 -3.10
CA GLU A 92 11.43 1.84 -2.31
C GLU A 92 10.40 2.90 -2.78
N ASP A 93 10.31 3.15 -4.10
CA ASP A 93 9.30 4.04 -4.68
C ASP A 93 7.86 3.59 -4.33
N THR A 94 7.61 2.28 -4.23
CA THR A 94 6.28 1.72 -3.91
C THR A 94 5.94 1.87 -2.43
N VAL A 95 6.92 1.61 -1.54
CA VAL A 95 6.78 1.77 -0.10
C VAL A 95 6.47 3.22 0.24
N GLU A 96 7.23 4.17 -0.32
CA GLU A 96 7.01 5.61 -0.08
C GLU A 96 5.65 6.08 -0.59
N THR A 97 5.21 5.58 -1.75
CA THR A 97 3.89 5.90 -2.29
C THR A 97 2.77 5.33 -1.41
N LEU A 98 2.92 4.11 -0.89
CA LEU A 98 1.96 3.51 0.04
C LEU A 98 1.93 4.24 1.38
N LEU A 99 3.09 4.61 1.91
CA LEU A 99 3.21 5.39 3.15
C LEU A 99 2.44 6.71 3.00
N LYS A 100 2.71 7.47 1.92
CA LYS A 100 1.98 8.69 1.58
C LYS A 100 0.46 8.47 1.48
N PHE A 101 0.03 7.40 0.81
CA PHE A 101 -1.38 7.04 0.71
C PHE A 101 -2.02 6.72 2.07
N LEU A 102 -1.31 6.04 2.96
CA LEU A 102 -1.78 5.74 4.31
C LEU A 102 -1.93 7.01 5.15
N TYR A 103 -1.01 7.96 5.04
CA TYR A 103 -1.16 9.28 5.68
C TYR A 103 -2.38 10.03 5.18
N GLU A 104 -2.54 10.12 3.86
CA GLU A 104 -3.68 10.81 3.23
C GLU A 104 -5.03 10.19 3.64
N ILE A 105 -5.06 8.90 4.02
CA ILE A 105 -6.28 8.22 4.48
C ILE A 105 -6.48 8.32 5.99
N LEU A 106 -5.40 8.23 6.77
CA LEU A 106 -5.48 8.17 8.23
C LEU A 106 -5.47 9.55 8.89
N ASP A 107 -5.25 10.64 8.13
CA ASP A 107 -5.26 12.02 8.62
C ASP A 107 -4.33 12.22 9.85
N VAL A 108 -3.13 11.62 9.80
CA VAL A 108 -2.05 11.82 10.79
C VAL A 108 -1.02 12.80 10.27
#